data_AF-A0A7C6U2E9-F1
#
_entry.id   AF-A0A7C6U2E9-F1
#
_cell.length_a   1.000
_cell.length_b   1.000
_cell.length_c   1.000
_cell.angle_alpha   90.00
_cell.angle_beta   90.00
_cell.angle_gamma   90.00
#
_symmetry.space_group_name_H-M   'P 1'
#
loop_
_entity.id
_entity.type
_entity.pdbx_description
1 polymer ?
#
loop_
_entity_poly.entity_id
_entity_poly.type
_entity_poly.pdbx_seq_one_letter_code
_entity_poly.pdbx_strand_id
1 'polypeptide(L)' 'LNSNTKTNKYNYKNSDKYLIDKYDYITKDVKVGIGKHQITFGDLGFLVIEGPNTIKVKTPKQLHVSIIEAYLK' A
#
# COMPACT_ATOMS: atom_id res chain seq x y z
N LEU A 1 -7.71 -18.43 23.43
CA LEU A 1 -7.28 -17.62 22.27
C LEU A 1 -6.67 -18.57 21.24
N ASN A 2 -7.16 -18.52 20.00
CA ASN A 2 -6.81 -19.47 18.94
C ASN A 2 -5.34 -19.29 18.50
N SER A 3 -4.59 -20.38 18.35
CA SER A 3 -3.12 -20.42 18.14
C SER A 3 -2.66 -19.92 16.76
N ASN A 4 -3.58 -19.43 15.92
CA ASN A 4 -3.35 -19.22 14.49
C ASN A 4 -3.29 -17.75 14.06
N THR A 5 -3.37 -16.79 14.97
CA THR A 5 -3.19 -15.36 14.66
C THR A 5 -1.82 -14.87 15.12
N LYS A 6 -0.76 -15.30 14.43
CA LYS A 6 0.53 -14.58 14.47
C LYS A 6 0.40 -13.32 13.61
N THR A 7 0.06 -12.20 14.24
CA THR A 7 0.10 -10.90 13.57
C THR A 7 1.55 -10.42 13.48
N ASN A 8 2.14 -10.49 12.30
CA ASN A 8 3.46 -9.92 12.05
C ASN A 8 3.33 -8.40 11.92
N LYS A 9 3.84 -7.65 12.91
CA LYS A 9 3.92 -6.19 12.85
C LYS A 9 5.16 -5.77 12.05
N TYR A 10 4.94 -4.99 11.00
CA TYR A 10 6.01 -4.42 10.18
C TYR A 10 6.24 -2.95 10.53
N ASN A 11 7.51 -2.54 10.59
CA ASN A 11 7.93 -1.15 10.83
C ASN A 11 8.93 -0.77 9.73
N TYR A 12 8.86 0.49 9.28
CA TYR A 12 9.76 1.07 8.27
C TYR A 12 11.25 0.84 8.57
N LYS A 13 11.63 0.75 9.85
CA LYS A 13 13.03 0.49 10.28
C LYS A 13 13.59 -0.86 9.79
N ASN A 14 12.75 -1.82 9.42
CA ASN A 14 13.16 -3.16 8.98
C ASN A 14 12.82 -3.42 7.50
N SER A 15 12.66 -2.37 6.71
CA SER A 15 12.09 -2.49 5.37
C SER A 15 12.94 -3.33 4.41
N ASP A 16 14.26 -3.23 4.55
CA ASP A 16 15.23 -3.95 3.72
C ASP A 16 15.16 -5.47 3.89
N LYS A 17 14.62 -5.98 5.01
CA LYS A 17 14.49 -7.42 5.26
C LYS A 17 13.37 -8.09 4.44
N TYR A 18 12.44 -7.30 3.91
CA TYR A 18 11.24 -7.81 3.23
C TYR A 18 11.13 -7.34 1.78
N LEU A 19 12.01 -6.42 1.37
CA LEU A 19 12.21 -6.10 -0.04
C LEU A 19 13.09 -7.18 -0.62
N ILE A 20 12.52 -8.02 -1.49
CA ILE A 20 13.28 -9.05 -2.19
C ILE A 20 14.03 -8.34 -3.33
N ASP A 21 15.36 -8.36 -3.28
CA ASP A 21 16.26 -7.73 -4.29
C ASP A 21 16.03 -8.23 -5.73
N LYS A 22 15.30 -9.33 -5.89
CA LYS A 22 14.97 -9.95 -7.18
C LYS A 22 14.02 -9.10 -8.04
N TYR A 23 13.31 -8.14 -7.46
CA TYR A 23 12.35 -7.31 -8.19
C TYR A 23 12.83 -5.86 -8.28
N ASP A 24 12.69 -5.27 -9.47
CA ASP A 24 12.81 -3.84 -9.63
C ASP A 24 11.59 -3.14 -9.00
N TYR A 25 11.83 -2.25 -8.04
CA TYR A 25 10.79 -1.45 -7.42
C TYR A 25 10.76 -0.04 -8.02
N ILE A 26 9.57 0.55 -8.06
CA ILE A 26 9.34 1.96 -8.35
C ILE A 26 8.68 2.63 -7.16
N THR A 27 9.01 3.90 -6.98
CA THR A 27 8.39 4.76 -5.98
C THR A 27 7.56 5.81 -6.69
N LYS A 28 6.30 5.97 -6.29
CA LYS A 28 5.41 7.02 -6.77
C LYS A 28 4.88 7.82 -5.58
N ASP A 29 4.90 9.14 -5.70
CA ASP A 29 4.22 10.02 -4.76
C ASP A 29 2.79 10.26 -5.26
N VAL A 30 1.83 9.98 -4.40
CA VAL A 30 0.39 10.02 -4.69
C VAL A 30 -0.23 11.10 -3.82
N LYS A 31 -0.79 12.13 -4.47
CA LYS A 31 -1.59 13.15 -3.78
C LYS A 31 -3.00 12.62 -3.60
N VAL A 32 -3.47 12.61 -2.36
CA VAL A 32 -4.84 12.23 -2.00
C VAL A 32 -5.62 13.50 -1.70
N GLY A 33 -6.69 13.73 -2.46
CA GLY A 33 -7.59 14.87 -2.27
C GLY A 33 -8.36 14.77 -0.96
N ILE A 34 -9.19 15.78 -0.67
CA ILE A 34 -10.09 15.75 0.48
C ILE A 34 -11.09 14.59 0.30
N GLY A 35 -11.32 13.82 1.36
CA GLY A 35 -12.25 12.69 1.37
C GLY A 35 -11.57 11.32 1.25
N LYS A 36 -12.39 10.26 1.20
CA LYS A 36 -11.92 8.87 1.17
C LYS A 36 -11.56 8.44 -0.25
N HIS A 37 -10.35 7.93 -0.41
CA HIS A 37 -9.81 7.41 -1.66
C HIS A 37 -9.36 5.96 -1.47
N GLN A 38 -9.44 5.18 -2.54
CA GLN A 38 -8.99 3.80 -2.58
C GLN A 38 -7.81 3.67 -3.53
N ILE A 39 -6.71 3.14 -3.02
CA ILE A 39 -5.55 2.71 -3.81
C ILE A 39 -5.65 1.20 -4.00
N THR A 40 -5.75 0.75 -5.24
CA THR A 40 -5.84 -0.68 -5.58
C THR A 40 -4.48 -1.18 -6.05
N PHE A 41 -4.06 -2.31 -5.50
CA PHE A 41 -2.89 -3.07 -5.92
C PHE A 41 -3.40 -4.36 -6.57
N GLY A 42 -3.20 -4.47 -7.89
CA GLY A 42 -3.72 -5.60 -8.68
C GLY A 42 -3.42 -6.95 -8.02
N ASP A 43 -4.46 -7.77 -7.87
CA ASP A 43 -4.42 -9.12 -7.29
C ASP A 43 -3.96 -9.23 -5.82
N LEU A 44 -3.59 -8.12 -5.17
CA LEU A 44 -3.15 -8.08 -3.77
C LEU A 44 -4.21 -7.48 -2.83
N GLY A 45 -5.00 -6.53 -3.33
CA GLY A 45 -6.07 -5.89 -2.57
C GLY A 45 -6.07 -4.38 -2.72
N PHE A 46 -6.57 -3.69 -1.70
CA PHE A 46 -6.70 -2.23 -1.73
C PHE A 46 -6.44 -1.60 -0.36
N LEU A 47 -6.09 -0.32 -0.37
CA LEU A 47 -5.88 0.53 0.78
C LEU A 47 -6.84 1.71 0.69
N VAL A 48 -7.63 1.94 1.74
CA VAL A 48 -8.49 3.12 1.86
C VAL A 48 -7.76 4.17 2.71
N ILE A 49 -7.66 5.39 2.20
CA ILE A 49 -7.08 6.54 2.92
C ILE A 49 -8.04 7.72 2.87
N GLU A 50 -8.12 8.45 3.97
CA GLU A 50 -8.79 9.75 4.05
C GLU A 50 -7.75 10.88 3.92
N GLY A 51 -7.95 11.78 2.96
CA GLY A 51 -7.11 12.95 2.76
C GLY A 51 -7.66 14.22 3.42
N PRO A 52 -6.98 15.37 3.26
CA PRO A 52 -5.91 15.61 2.29
C PRO A 52 -4.52 15.22 2.83
N ASN A 53 -3.79 14.38 2.08
CA ASN A 53 -2.40 14.03 2.38
C ASN A 53 -1.64 13.60 1.12
N THR A 54 -0.34 13.38 1.23
CA THR A 54 0.48 12.79 0.16
C THR A 54 1.12 11.51 0.68
N ILE A 55 1.01 10.43 -0.09
CA ILE A 55 1.51 9.11 0.28
C ILE A 55 2.58 8.69 -0.70
N LYS A 56 3.67 8.14 -0.17
CA LYS A 56 4.73 7.54 -0.96
C LYS A 56 4.50 6.03 -1.05
N VAL A 57 4.31 5.53 -2.26
CA VAL A 57 4.02 4.11 -2.53
C VAL A 57 5.21 3.50 -3.26
N LYS A 58 5.82 2.47 -2.68
CA LYS A 58 6.90 1.67 -3.30
C LYS A 58 6.35 0.29 -3.68
N THR A 59 6.39 -0.06 -4.97
CA THR A 59 5.83 -1.31 -5.51
C THR A 59 6.73 -1.88 -6.61
N PRO A 60 6.64 -3.19 -6.93
CA PRO A 60 7.33 -3.77 -8.08
C PRO A 60 6.90 -3.09 -9.39
N LYS A 61 7.83 -2.87 -10.33
CA LYS A 61 7.58 -2.17 -11.62
C LYS A 61 6.37 -2.67 -12.39
N GLN A 62 6.10 -3.97 -12.35
CA GLN A 62 5.05 -4.62 -13.12
C GLN A 62 3.71 -4.71 -12.35
N LEU A 63 3.66 -4.29 -11.09
CA LEU A 63 2.43 -4.31 -10.32
C LEU A 63 1.49 -3.19 -10.79
N HIS A 64 0.28 -3.55 -11.18
CA HIS A 64 -0.75 -2.57 -11.51
C HIS A 64 -1.22 -1.84 -10.25
N VAL A 65 -1.12 -0.51 -10.24
CA VAL A 65 -1.57 0.35 -9.14
C VAL A 65 -2.49 1.42 -9.70
N SER A 66 -3.71 1.53 -9.15
CA SER A 66 -4.70 2.53 -9.53
C SER A 66 -5.26 3.24 -8.28
N ILE A 67 -5.75 4.47 -8.47
CA ILE A 67 -6.31 5.28 -7.39
C ILE A 67 -7.64 5.83 -7.87
N ILE A 68 -8.68 5.64 -7.08
CA ILE A 68 -10.04 6.10 -7.33
C ILE A 68 -10.64 6.67 -6.05
N GLU A 69 -11.73 7.43 -6.16
CA GLU A 69 -12.55 7.76 -4.99
C GLU A 69 -13.10 6.48 -4.37
N ALA A 70 -13.12 6.40 -3.03
CA ALA A 70 -13.56 5.19 -2.35
C ALA A 70 -15.08 5.03 -2.48
N TYR A 71 -15.52 3.86 -2.93
CA TYR A 71 -16.94 3.50 -2.98
C TYR A 71 -17.52 3.14 -1.60
N LEU A 72 -16.66 2.87 -0.61
CA LEU A 72 -17.05 2.55 0.76
C LEU A 72 -17.32 3.83 1.56
N LYS A 73 -18.53 3.96 2.11
CA LYS A 73 -18.94 5.07 2.99
C LYS A 73 -18.17 5.10 4.31
#